data_AF-A0A6M1ZVJ2-F1
#
_entry.id   AF-A0A6M1ZVJ2-F1
#
_cell.length_a   1.000
_cell.length_b   1.000
_cell.length_c   1.000
_cell.angle_alpha   90.00
_cell.angle_beta   90.00
_cell.angle_gamma   90.00
#
_symmetry.space_group_name_H-M   'P 1'
#
loop_
_entity.id
_entity.type
_entity.pdbx_description
1 polymer ?
#
loop_
_entity_poly.entity_id
_entity_poly.type
_entity_poly.pdbx_seq_one_letter_code
_entity_poly.pdbx_strand_id
1 'polypeptide(L)'
;MTKISKDQKTAVLKYLTDTSNPELINTYLRFIEKKLNIQPVLFPRDKTIYSGIDKLVGALEEDGKLWKETEIKIRFSLEDVNENTKKIYICPFTGKVFGDNTHPNPQDAIYDWVSKCPENTERVGGLRVKRFFVSEDPDVIKDYAEKTKSAKAPISKTVYTSALNGKLFNSKNAVIDDFKRHYIKKMSLMEVQNQNRFQIEDKFLAFLQDQLAEGKITGFIEALAEYEEFVPYIEKWLEEDEE
;
A
#
# COMPACT_ATOMS: atom_id res chain seq x y z
N MET A 1 32.22 -4.20 17.86
CA MET A 1 31.30 -4.01 19.01
C MET A 1 30.02 -3.36 18.55
N THR A 2 28.91 -4.07 18.71
CA THR A 2 27.56 -3.58 18.41
C THR A 2 27.14 -2.58 19.49
N LYS A 3 27.23 -1.28 19.24
CA LYS A 3 26.74 -0.29 20.22
C LYS A 3 25.21 -0.25 20.24
N ILE A 4 24.62 -0.44 21.42
CA ILE A 4 23.17 -0.34 21.67
C ILE A 4 22.85 1.09 22.13
N SER A 5 21.95 1.77 21.44
CA SER A 5 21.49 3.11 21.84
C SER A 5 20.51 3.04 23.01
N LYS A 6 20.32 4.16 23.73
CA LYS A 6 19.34 4.23 24.83
C LYS A 6 17.93 3.84 24.39
N ASP A 7 17.50 4.30 23.21
CA ASP A 7 16.19 3.99 22.66
C ASP A 7 16.06 2.50 22.30
N GLN A 8 17.11 1.88 21.77
CA GLN A 8 17.16 0.45 21.48
C GLN A 8 17.11 -0.36 22.78
N LYS A 9 17.90 0.03 23.80
CA LYS A 9 17.88 -0.57 25.14
C LYS A 9 16.47 -0.56 25.72
N THR A 10 15.82 0.60 25.74
CA THR A 10 14.46 0.72 26.28
C THR A 10 13.45 -0.12 25.49
N ALA A 11 13.56 -0.18 24.16
CA ALA A 11 12.66 -0.98 23.34
C ALA A 11 12.83 -2.49 23.56
N VAL A 12 14.07 -2.97 23.70
CA VAL A 12 14.39 -4.37 24.00
C VAL A 12 13.93 -4.73 25.40
N LEU A 13 14.29 -3.93 26.41
CA LEU A 13 13.90 -4.18 27.80
C LEU A 13 12.38 -4.23 27.96
N LYS A 14 11.66 -3.29 27.34
CA LYS A 14 10.20 -3.29 27.35
C LYS A 14 9.63 -4.60 26.76
N TYR A 15 10.20 -5.09 25.68
CA TYR A 15 9.76 -6.35 25.09
C TYR A 15 9.97 -7.54 26.03
N LEU A 16 11.15 -7.61 26.65
CA LEU A 16 11.50 -8.67 27.59
C LEU A 16 10.59 -8.68 28.81
N THR A 17 10.21 -7.51 29.34
CA THR A 17 9.30 -7.41 30.49
C THR A 17 7.85 -7.69 30.13
N ASP A 18 7.41 -7.30 28.92
CA ASP A 18 6.02 -7.46 28.48
C ASP A 18 5.71 -8.89 27.97
N THR A 19 6.74 -9.73 27.78
CA THR A 19 6.62 -11.07 27.19
C THR A 19 6.93 -12.14 28.24
N SER A 20 6.04 -13.13 28.40
CA SER A 20 6.19 -14.17 29.43
C SER A 20 7.36 -15.12 29.19
N ASN A 21 7.70 -15.41 27.93
CA ASN A 21 8.83 -16.25 27.54
C ASN A 21 9.54 -15.64 26.31
N PRO A 22 10.36 -14.59 26.49
CA PRO A 22 11.05 -13.98 25.37
C PRO A 22 12.17 -14.90 24.89
N GLU A 23 12.15 -15.29 23.62
CA GLU A 23 13.22 -16.07 22.99
C GLU A 23 14.35 -15.16 22.48
N LEU A 24 15.58 -15.66 22.45
CA LEU A 24 16.76 -14.93 21.98
C LEU A 24 16.58 -14.42 20.54
N ILE A 25 16.18 -15.30 19.62
CA ILE A 25 16.03 -14.97 18.20
C ILE A 25 14.95 -13.90 17.99
N ASN A 26 13.80 -14.02 18.66
CA ASN A 26 12.72 -13.04 18.56
C ASN A 26 13.12 -11.68 19.12
N THR A 27 13.84 -11.68 20.25
CA THR A 27 14.42 -10.47 20.84
C THR A 27 15.40 -9.80 19.89
N TYR A 28 16.30 -10.59 19.29
CA TYR A 28 17.29 -10.10 18.34
C TYR A 28 16.65 -9.51 17.09
N LEU A 29 15.66 -10.20 16.50
CA LEU A 29 14.91 -9.70 15.34
C LEU A 29 14.22 -8.36 15.66
N ARG A 30 13.66 -8.22 16.86
CA ARG A 30 13.04 -6.95 17.29
C ARG A 30 14.07 -5.83 17.47
N PHE A 31 15.25 -6.14 17.99
CA PHE A 31 16.37 -5.21 18.06
C PHE A 31 16.81 -4.75 16.66
N ILE A 32 16.98 -5.68 15.71
CA ILE A 32 17.37 -5.37 14.34
C ILE A 32 16.31 -4.55 13.61
N GLU A 33 15.03 -4.89 13.77
CA GLU A 33 13.91 -4.12 13.23
C GLU A 33 13.99 -2.65 13.65
N LYS A 34 14.22 -2.42 14.96
CA LYS A 34 14.36 -1.07 15.52
C LYS A 34 15.66 -0.38 15.08
N LYS A 35 16.78 -1.10 15.07
CA LYS A 35 18.10 -0.57 14.75
C LYS A 35 18.21 -0.13 13.29
N LEU A 36 17.66 -0.91 12.38
CA LEU A 36 17.71 -0.66 10.94
C LEU A 36 16.44 0.00 10.40
N ASN A 37 15.46 0.25 11.26
CA ASN A 37 14.15 0.81 10.90
C ASN A 37 13.48 0.04 9.74
N ILE A 38 13.54 -1.28 9.80
CA ILE A 38 12.96 -2.17 8.81
C ILE A 38 11.47 -2.32 9.14
N GLN A 39 10.61 -2.24 8.14
CA GLN A 39 9.16 -2.41 8.31
C GLN A 39 8.65 -3.36 7.25
N PRO A 40 8.75 -4.68 7.49
CA PRO A 40 8.30 -5.67 6.54
C PRO A 40 6.85 -5.48 6.14
N VAL A 41 6.53 -5.76 4.88
CA VAL A 41 5.17 -5.70 4.37
C VAL A 41 4.84 -6.92 3.55
N LEU A 42 3.70 -7.52 3.82
CA LEU A 42 3.09 -8.54 2.99
C LEU A 42 2.24 -7.87 1.92
N PHE A 43 2.46 -8.28 0.67
CA PHE A 43 1.56 -8.02 -0.43
C PHE A 43 0.65 -9.25 -0.64
N PRO A 44 -0.62 -9.23 -0.17
CA PRO A 44 -1.44 -10.43 -0.13
C PRO A 44 -1.78 -11.03 -1.50
N ARG A 45 -1.85 -10.18 -2.55
CA ARG A 45 -2.17 -10.59 -3.92
C ARG A 45 -1.13 -11.58 -4.44
N ASP A 46 0.14 -11.24 -4.28
CA ASP A 46 1.26 -12.04 -4.78
C ASP A 46 1.77 -13.02 -3.72
N LYS A 47 1.26 -12.91 -2.48
CA LYS A 47 1.68 -13.72 -1.32
C LYS A 47 3.17 -13.58 -1.02
N THR A 48 3.72 -12.40 -1.28
CA THR A 48 5.15 -12.11 -1.12
C THR A 48 5.37 -11.05 -0.03
N ILE A 49 6.38 -11.28 0.80
CA ILE A 49 6.82 -10.37 1.86
C ILE A 49 8.06 -9.64 1.39
N TYR A 50 8.04 -8.32 1.52
CA TYR A 50 9.14 -7.42 1.21
C TYR A 50 9.68 -6.78 2.49
N SER A 51 10.95 -6.39 2.49
CA SER A 51 11.60 -5.72 3.62
C SER A 51 11.01 -4.35 3.96
N GLY A 52 10.30 -3.73 3.01
CA GLY A 52 9.69 -2.43 3.19
C GLY A 52 8.74 -2.04 2.07
N ILE A 53 7.92 -1.03 2.34
CA ILE A 53 6.95 -0.47 1.39
C ILE A 53 7.65 0.01 0.10
N ASP A 54 8.76 0.71 0.22
CA ASP A 54 9.43 1.29 -0.94
C ASP A 54 10.07 0.21 -1.83
N LYS A 55 10.52 -0.90 -1.24
CA LYS A 55 11.01 -2.06 -2.00
C LYS A 55 9.88 -2.74 -2.77
N LEU A 56 8.72 -2.91 -2.15
CA LEU A 56 7.52 -3.44 -2.80
C LEU A 56 7.06 -2.52 -3.94
N VAL A 57 6.96 -1.20 -3.71
CA VAL A 57 6.54 -0.24 -4.73
C VAL A 57 7.51 -0.25 -5.90
N GLY A 58 8.83 -0.17 -5.64
CA GLY A 58 9.85 -0.24 -6.69
C GLY A 58 9.73 -1.50 -7.55
N ALA A 59 9.59 -2.67 -6.93
CA ALA A 59 9.42 -3.94 -7.66
C ALA A 59 8.14 -3.94 -8.53
N LEU A 60 7.01 -3.44 -8.02
CA LEU A 60 5.76 -3.38 -8.79
C LEU A 60 5.79 -2.33 -9.90
N GLU A 61 6.54 -1.24 -9.75
CA GLU A 61 6.73 -0.23 -10.79
C GLU A 61 7.63 -0.74 -11.91
N GLU A 62 8.75 -1.39 -11.58
CA GLU A 62 9.64 -2.04 -12.56
C GLU A 62 8.89 -3.09 -13.40
N ASP A 63 7.98 -3.85 -12.77
CA ASP A 63 7.14 -4.84 -13.43
C ASP A 63 5.92 -4.26 -14.18
N GLY A 64 5.65 -2.95 -14.08
CA GLY A 64 4.45 -2.33 -14.65
C GLY A 64 3.13 -2.86 -14.06
N LYS A 65 3.17 -3.40 -12.84
CA LYS A 65 2.04 -4.03 -12.13
C LYS A 65 1.30 -3.09 -11.18
N LEU A 66 1.76 -1.85 -11.04
CA LEU A 66 1.14 -0.88 -10.13
C LEU A 66 0.05 -0.04 -10.82
N TRP A 67 0.37 0.53 -11.99
CA TRP A 67 -0.53 1.40 -12.74
C TRP A 67 -0.28 1.32 -14.24
N LYS A 68 -1.23 1.83 -15.03
CA LYS A 68 -1.10 2.04 -16.47
C LYS A 68 -1.57 3.44 -16.82
N GLU A 69 -0.87 4.10 -17.73
CA GLU A 69 -1.35 5.35 -18.32
C GLU A 69 -2.58 5.06 -19.18
N THR A 70 -3.59 5.91 -19.07
CA THR A 70 -4.88 5.76 -19.75
C THR A 70 -5.35 7.13 -20.19
N GLU A 71 -5.62 7.27 -21.48
CA GLU A 71 -6.22 8.50 -22.00
C GLU A 71 -7.74 8.41 -21.83
N ILE A 72 -8.33 9.41 -21.17
CA ILE A 72 -9.79 9.57 -21.13
C ILE A 72 -10.21 10.76 -21.98
N LYS A 73 -11.30 10.60 -22.72
CA LYS A 73 -11.95 11.69 -23.47
C LYS A 73 -13.12 12.22 -22.67
N ILE A 74 -12.99 13.45 -22.21
CA ILE A 74 -14.01 14.20 -21.49
C ILE A 74 -14.92 14.87 -22.52
N ARG A 75 -16.23 14.61 -22.48
CA ARG A 75 -17.23 15.27 -23.34
C ARG A 75 -18.16 16.13 -22.48
N PHE A 76 -18.41 17.35 -22.92
CA PHE A 76 -19.31 18.28 -22.24
C PHE A 76 -20.73 18.08 -22.79
N SER A 77 -21.60 17.43 -22.02
CA SER A 77 -23.05 17.38 -22.29
C SER A 77 -23.79 18.31 -21.33
N LEU A 78 -24.89 18.90 -21.80
CA LEU A 78 -25.57 20.02 -21.18
C LEU A 78 -26.19 19.77 -19.79
N GLU A 79 -26.30 18.53 -19.33
CA GLU A 79 -27.11 18.24 -18.16
C GLU A 79 -26.44 17.13 -17.34
N ASP A 80 -25.96 17.52 -16.14
CA ASP A 80 -25.76 16.69 -14.94
C ASP A 80 -24.80 17.36 -13.90
N VAL A 81 -24.34 18.60 -14.14
CA VAL A 81 -23.53 19.42 -13.21
C VAL A 81 -24.17 20.80 -13.02
N ASN A 82 -24.24 21.30 -11.78
CA ASN A 82 -24.81 22.62 -11.44
C ASN A 82 -23.89 23.39 -10.47
N GLU A 83 -24.28 24.60 -10.10
CA GLU A 83 -23.50 25.49 -9.23
C GLU A 83 -23.24 24.93 -7.82
N ASN A 84 -24.05 23.99 -7.37
CA ASN A 84 -23.93 23.33 -6.06
C ASN A 84 -23.14 22.01 -6.13
N THR A 85 -22.69 21.58 -7.32
CA THR A 85 -21.91 20.35 -7.49
C THR A 85 -20.52 20.53 -6.90
N LYS A 86 -20.12 19.66 -5.98
CA LYS A 86 -18.79 19.68 -5.35
C LYS A 86 -17.88 18.58 -5.87
N LYS A 87 -18.47 17.57 -6.48
CA LYS A 87 -17.79 16.39 -6.99
C LYS A 87 -18.49 15.94 -8.25
N ILE A 88 -17.69 15.62 -9.25
CA ILE A 88 -18.18 15.04 -10.49
C ILE A 88 -17.60 13.66 -10.68
N TYR A 89 -18.37 12.85 -11.39
CA TYR A 89 -18.04 11.51 -11.76
C TYR A 89 -18.15 11.37 -13.27
N ILE A 90 -17.11 10.85 -13.91
CA ILE A 90 -16.94 10.87 -15.36
C ILE A 90 -16.85 9.43 -15.85
N CYS A 91 -17.73 9.07 -16.79
CA CYS A 91 -17.66 7.82 -17.52
C CYS A 91 -16.41 7.81 -18.42
N PRO A 92 -15.52 6.81 -18.30
CA PRO A 92 -14.26 6.79 -19.05
C PRO A 92 -14.44 6.39 -20.51
N PHE A 93 -15.57 5.77 -20.87
CA PHE A 93 -15.85 5.30 -22.23
C PHE A 93 -16.38 6.43 -23.11
N THR A 94 -17.36 7.19 -22.62
CA THR A 94 -18.06 8.21 -23.41
C THR A 94 -17.75 9.63 -22.98
N GLY A 95 -17.13 9.82 -21.82
CA GLY A 95 -16.92 11.14 -21.24
C GLY A 95 -18.16 11.75 -20.61
N LYS A 96 -19.28 11.01 -20.52
CA LYS A 96 -20.49 11.51 -19.83
C LYS A 96 -20.18 11.82 -18.36
N VAL A 97 -20.67 12.94 -17.86
CA VAL A 97 -20.42 13.43 -16.50
C VAL A 97 -21.68 13.40 -15.66
N PHE A 98 -21.52 13.15 -14.36
CA PHE A 98 -22.57 13.08 -13.35
C PHE A 98 -22.12 13.89 -12.13
N GLY A 99 -22.92 14.85 -11.70
CA GLY A 99 -22.69 15.61 -10.47
C GLY A 99 -23.10 14.82 -9.22
N ASP A 100 -22.44 15.11 -8.11
CA ASP A 100 -22.71 14.47 -6.81
C ASP A 100 -24.08 14.79 -6.23
N ASN A 101 -24.74 15.81 -6.76
CA ASN A 101 -26.00 16.35 -6.27
C ASN A 101 -27.15 16.29 -7.30
N THR A 102 -26.93 15.73 -8.48
CA THR A 102 -27.96 15.64 -9.53
C THR A 102 -28.73 14.33 -9.52
N HIS A 103 -28.27 13.35 -8.75
CA HIS A 103 -28.88 12.03 -8.59
C HIS A 103 -28.92 11.63 -7.11
N PRO A 104 -29.95 10.90 -6.64
CA PRO A 104 -30.00 10.42 -5.25
C PRO A 104 -28.79 9.56 -4.85
N ASN A 105 -28.29 8.74 -5.78
CA ASN A 105 -26.99 8.07 -5.67
C ASN A 105 -26.23 8.19 -7.01
N PRO A 106 -25.29 9.15 -7.12
CA PRO A 106 -24.53 9.39 -8.35
C PRO A 106 -23.70 8.20 -8.82
N GLN A 107 -23.17 7.39 -7.89
CA GLN A 107 -22.38 6.22 -8.26
C GLN A 107 -23.25 5.17 -8.94
N ASP A 108 -24.42 4.88 -8.40
CA ASP A 108 -25.37 3.91 -8.97
C ASP A 108 -25.84 4.34 -10.36
N ALA A 109 -26.14 5.63 -10.53
CA ALA A 109 -26.53 6.20 -11.82
C ALA A 109 -25.47 5.92 -12.91
N ILE A 110 -24.19 6.01 -12.54
CA ILE A 110 -23.07 5.72 -13.44
C ILE A 110 -22.90 4.23 -13.66
N TYR A 111 -22.99 3.44 -12.59
CA TYR A 111 -22.91 1.98 -12.68
C TYR A 111 -23.97 1.43 -13.65
N ASP A 112 -25.20 1.94 -13.56
CA ASP A 112 -26.31 1.57 -14.45
C ASP A 112 -26.06 2.02 -15.88
N TRP A 113 -25.58 3.25 -16.05
CA TRP A 113 -25.28 3.81 -17.36
C TRP A 113 -24.14 3.03 -18.06
N VAL A 114 -23.03 2.77 -17.36
CA VAL A 114 -21.86 2.03 -17.88
C VAL A 114 -22.21 0.58 -18.21
N SER A 115 -23.15 -0.03 -17.48
CA SER A 115 -23.65 -1.37 -17.79
C SER A 115 -24.36 -1.43 -19.14
N LYS A 116 -25.03 -0.36 -19.55
CA LYS A 116 -25.78 -0.25 -20.82
C LYS A 116 -24.98 0.41 -21.95
N CYS A 117 -23.84 1.03 -21.64
CA CYS A 117 -23.00 1.76 -22.58
C CYS A 117 -22.55 0.89 -23.78
N PRO A 118 -22.90 1.26 -25.03
CA PRO A 118 -22.45 0.53 -26.22
C PRO A 118 -20.95 0.72 -26.49
N GLU A 119 -20.36 1.86 -26.10
CA GLU A 119 -18.92 2.13 -26.22
C GLU A 119 -18.07 1.39 -25.16
N ASN A 120 -18.71 0.74 -24.17
CA ASN A 120 -18.02 -0.09 -23.19
C ASN A 120 -17.85 -1.52 -23.72
N THR A 121 -16.70 -1.77 -24.34
CA THR A 121 -16.28 -3.09 -24.84
C THR A 121 -15.45 -3.87 -23.82
N GLU A 122 -15.04 -3.25 -22.70
CA GLU A 122 -14.19 -3.88 -21.70
C GLU A 122 -14.99 -4.87 -20.84
N ARG A 123 -14.44 -6.08 -20.67
CA ARG A 123 -15.06 -7.13 -19.85
C ARG A 123 -14.08 -7.77 -18.87
N VAL A 124 -14.57 -8.06 -17.67
CA VAL A 124 -13.88 -8.84 -16.63
C VAL A 124 -14.84 -9.92 -16.14
N GLY A 125 -14.43 -11.19 -16.24
CA GLY A 125 -15.30 -12.33 -15.87
C GLY A 125 -16.59 -12.43 -16.70
N GLY A 126 -16.59 -11.97 -17.95
CA GLY A 126 -17.76 -11.95 -18.83
C GLY A 126 -18.70 -10.75 -18.62
N LEU A 127 -18.55 -9.99 -17.53
CA LEU A 127 -19.34 -8.79 -17.23
C LEU A 127 -18.64 -7.53 -17.75
N ARG A 128 -19.43 -6.52 -18.15
CA ARG A 128 -18.91 -5.20 -18.52
C ARG A 128 -18.21 -4.55 -17.34
N VAL A 129 -17.02 -3.99 -17.56
CA VAL A 129 -16.27 -3.28 -16.53
C VAL A 129 -17.07 -2.06 -16.11
N LYS A 130 -17.25 -1.89 -14.79
CA LYS A 130 -17.95 -0.74 -14.23
C LYS A 130 -16.97 0.11 -13.43
N ARG A 131 -16.40 1.12 -14.09
CA ARG A 131 -15.45 2.06 -13.49
C ARG A 131 -15.76 3.48 -13.94
N PHE A 132 -15.43 4.45 -13.10
CA PHE A 132 -15.58 5.87 -13.37
C PHE A 132 -14.46 6.69 -12.74
N PHE A 133 -14.18 7.85 -13.32
CA PHE A 133 -13.22 8.80 -12.80
C PHE A 133 -13.93 9.80 -11.89
N VAL A 134 -13.39 10.06 -10.70
CA VAL A 134 -13.94 11.04 -9.76
C VAL A 134 -13.05 12.26 -9.74
N SER A 135 -13.64 13.45 -9.83
CA SER A 135 -12.93 14.72 -9.73
C SER A 135 -13.64 15.65 -8.75
N GLU A 136 -12.86 16.26 -7.87
CA GLU A 136 -13.27 17.32 -6.94
C GLU A 136 -12.62 18.67 -7.32
N ASP A 137 -12.05 18.76 -8.53
CA ASP A 137 -11.32 19.91 -9.01
C ASP A 137 -12.31 21.04 -9.40
N PRO A 138 -12.31 22.19 -8.70
CA PRO A 138 -13.28 23.26 -8.94
C PRO A 138 -13.23 23.82 -10.36
N ASP A 139 -12.06 23.87 -10.99
CA ASP A 139 -11.89 24.40 -12.34
C ASP A 139 -12.53 23.47 -13.38
N VAL A 140 -12.33 22.17 -13.20
CA VAL A 140 -12.95 21.15 -14.06
C VAL A 140 -14.47 21.16 -13.87
N ILE A 141 -14.96 21.25 -12.63
CA ILE A 141 -16.40 21.27 -12.31
C ILE A 141 -17.08 22.50 -12.93
N LYS A 142 -16.48 23.68 -12.77
CA LYS A 142 -17.00 24.93 -13.34
C LYS A 142 -17.12 24.85 -14.86
N ASP A 143 -16.15 24.21 -15.50
CA ASP A 143 -16.15 24.00 -16.94
C ASP A 143 -17.34 23.17 -17.46
N TYR A 144 -17.93 22.31 -16.62
CA TYR A 144 -19.16 21.57 -16.93
C TYR A 144 -20.44 22.31 -16.53
N ALA A 145 -20.39 23.18 -15.50
CA ALA A 145 -21.56 23.93 -15.01
C ALA A 145 -21.96 25.08 -15.96
N GLU A 146 -21.02 25.61 -16.75
CA GLU A 146 -21.27 26.70 -17.69
C GLU A 146 -22.13 26.24 -18.88
N LYS A 147 -23.46 26.43 -18.76
CA LYS A 147 -24.50 26.12 -19.77
C LYS A 147 -24.28 26.71 -21.17
N THR A 148 -23.37 27.67 -21.31
CA THR A 148 -23.09 28.42 -22.55
C THR A 148 -22.06 27.76 -23.47
N LYS A 149 -21.41 26.66 -23.06
CA LYS A 149 -20.29 26.02 -23.78
C LYS A 149 -20.62 24.63 -24.36
N SER A 150 -21.83 24.45 -24.86
CA SER A 150 -22.32 23.19 -25.47
C SER A 150 -21.54 22.71 -26.71
N ALA A 151 -20.53 23.45 -27.17
CA ALA A 151 -19.67 23.12 -28.29
C ALA A 151 -18.16 23.13 -27.94
N LYS A 152 -17.77 22.86 -26.69
CA LYS A 152 -16.35 22.62 -26.38
C LYS A 152 -15.90 21.28 -26.97
N ALA A 153 -14.78 21.29 -27.71
CA ALA A 153 -14.15 20.08 -28.19
C ALA A 153 -13.81 19.13 -27.00
N PRO A 154 -13.90 17.80 -27.18
CA PRO A 154 -13.54 16.86 -26.14
C PRO A 154 -12.14 17.12 -25.61
N ILE A 155 -11.98 17.14 -24.28
CA ILE A 155 -10.65 17.28 -23.66
C ILE A 155 -10.10 15.87 -23.47
N SER A 156 -8.93 15.60 -24.06
CA SER A 156 -8.14 14.42 -23.73
C SER A 156 -7.34 14.68 -22.46
N LYS A 157 -7.49 13.82 -21.45
CA LYS A 157 -6.69 13.88 -20.22
C LYS A 157 -6.03 12.53 -19.97
N THR A 158 -4.72 12.55 -19.75
CA THR A 158 -3.99 11.37 -19.28
C THR A 158 -4.29 11.16 -17.80
N VAL A 159 -4.79 9.99 -17.46
CA VAL A 159 -5.04 9.51 -16.09
C VAL A 159 -4.31 8.19 -15.87
N TYR A 160 -4.27 7.74 -14.63
CA TYR A 160 -3.58 6.51 -14.22
C TYR A 160 -4.58 5.48 -13.73
N THR A 161 -4.68 4.35 -14.43
CA THR A 161 -5.49 3.21 -14.01
C THR A 161 -4.69 2.35 -13.05
N SER A 162 -5.21 2.07 -11.84
CA SER A 162 -4.65 1.07 -10.93
C SER A 162 -4.79 -0.33 -11.52
N ALA A 163 -3.69 -1.07 -11.59
CA ALA A 163 -3.66 -2.45 -12.08
C ALA A 163 -4.24 -3.47 -11.08
N LEU A 164 -4.63 -3.02 -9.88
CA LEU A 164 -5.22 -3.85 -8.82
C LEU A 164 -6.74 -3.87 -8.87
N ASN A 165 -7.36 -2.71 -9.06
CA ASN A 165 -8.82 -2.56 -8.95
C ASN A 165 -9.44 -1.82 -10.16
N GLY A 166 -8.63 -1.34 -11.10
CA GLY A 166 -9.09 -0.59 -12.28
C GLY A 166 -9.54 0.85 -11.99
N LYS A 167 -9.39 1.35 -10.76
CA LYS A 167 -9.73 2.72 -10.36
C LYS A 167 -8.82 3.72 -11.09
N LEU A 168 -9.40 4.85 -11.49
CA LEU A 168 -8.72 5.91 -12.21
C LEU A 168 -8.27 7.02 -11.27
N PHE A 169 -7.03 7.47 -11.42
CA PHE A 169 -6.40 8.49 -10.60
C PHE A 169 -5.83 9.61 -11.46
N ASN A 170 -5.80 10.82 -10.92
CA ASN A 170 -5.28 12.01 -11.60
C ASN A 170 -3.73 12.06 -11.63
N SER A 171 -3.04 11.27 -10.81
CA SER A 171 -1.58 11.23 -10.71
C SER A 171 -1.06 9.85 -10.29
N LYS A 172 0.20 9.54 -10.63
CA LYS A 172 0.90 8.32 -10.18
C LYS A 172 0.94 8.23 -8.65
N ASN A 173 1.25 9.34 -7.99
CA ASN A 173 1.31 9.42 -6.52
C ASN A 173 -0.02 9.05 -5.87
N ALA A 174 -1.15 9.47 -6.42
CA ALA A 174 -2.46 9.10 -5.90
C ALA A 174 -2.75 7.59 -6.02
N VAL A 175 -2.23 6.92 -7.05
CA VAL A 175 -2.29 5.45 -7.15
C VAL A 175 -1.44 4.80 -6.06
N ILE A 176 -0.20 5.28 -5.88
CA ILE A 176 0.75 4.76 -4.89
C ILE A 176 0.19 4.94 -3.47
N ASP A 177 -0.42 6.09 -3.16
CA ASP A 177 -1.00 6.36 -1.85
C ASP A 177 -2.22 5.47 -1.56
N ASP A 178 -3.10 5.28 -2.55
CA ASP A 178 -4.23 4.34 -2.45
C ASP A 178 -3.73 2.90 -2.26
N PHE A 179 -2.66 2.52 -2.98
CA PHE A 179 -1.97 1.25 -2.84
C PHE A 179 -1.46 1.02 -1.41
N LYS A 180 -0.64 1.96 -0.90
CA LYS A 180 -0.01 1.90 0.42
C LYS A 180 -1.03 1.82 1.56
N ARG A 181 -2.25 2.34 1.37
CA ARG A 181 -3.30 2.36 2.41
C ARG A 181 -4.13 1.09 2.44
N HIS A 182 -4.41 0.46 1.31
CA HIS A 182 -5.46 -0.56 1.23
C HIS A 182 -4.98 -1.96 0.80
N TYR A 183 -3.78 -2.07 0.22
CA TYR A 183 -3.36 -3.31 -0.45
C TYR A 183 -2.16 -4.01 0.18
N ILE A 184 -1.64 -3.46 1.28
CA ILE A 184 -0.47 -3.99 1.98
C ILE A 184 -0.81 -4.29 3.45
N LYS A 185 -0.20 -5.34 4.00
CA LYS A 185 -0.26 -5.65 5.43
C LYS A 185 1.12 -5.44 6.03
N LYS A 186 1.22 -4.55 7.03
CA LYS A 186 2.45 -4.38 7.81
C LYS A 186 2.70 -5.61 8.68
N MET A 187 3.96 -5.98 8.83
CA MET A 187 4.42 -7.10 9.63
C MET A 187 5.70 -6.73 10.38
N SER A 188 5.98 -7.43 11.47
CA SER A 188 7.26 -7.42 12.19
C SER A 188 8.18 -8.52 11.70
N LEU A 189 9.49 -8.41 11.96
CA LEU A 189 10.46 -9.46 11.63
C LEU A 189 10.15 -10.79 12.32
N MET A 190 9.62 -10.73 13.55
CA MET A 190 9.14 -11.91 14.28
C MET A 190 7.99 -12.61 13.56
N GLU A 191 7.01 -11.87 13.05
CA GLU A 191 5.92 -12.45 12.25
C GLU A 191 6.41 -13.02 10.90
N VAL A 192 7.46 -12.43 10.33
CA VAL A 192 8.08 -12.91 9.09
C VAL A 192 8.84 -14.21 9.31
N GLN A 193 9.51 -14.38 10.44
CA GLN A 193 10.19 -15.64 10.78
C GLN A 193 9.17 -16.77 11.04
N ASN A 194 8.08 -16.47 11.75
CA ASN A 194 7.12 -17.48 12.20
C ASN A 194 6.07 -17.88 11.15
N GLN A 195 6.12 -17.33 9.93
CA GLN A 195 5.18 -17.65 8.87
C GLN A 195 5.78 -18.62 7.85
N ASN A 196 4.97 -19.60 7.42
CA ASN A 196 5.36 -20.61 6.41
C ASN A 196 4.52 -20.55 5.13
N ARG A 197 3.63 -19.55 5.03
CA ARG A 197 2.59 -19.49 3.98
C ARG A 197 2.95 -18.58 2.82
N PHE A 198 3.77 -17.59 3.08
CA PHE A 198 4.10 -16.51 2.16
C PHE A 198 5.57 -16.59 1.77
N GLN A 199 5.86 -16.26 0.52
CA GLN A 199 7.22 -16.20 0.01
C GLN A 199 7.89 -14.94 0.55
N ILE A 200 9.15 -15.04 0.97
CA ILE A 200 9.97 -13.87 1.29
C ILE A 200 10.73 -13.49 0.02
N GLU A 201 10.75 -12.20 -0.33
CA GLU A 201 11.53 -11.71 -1.46
C GLU A 201 13.01 -12.07 -1.30
N ASP A 202 13.67 -12.52 -2.36
CA ASP A 202 14.97 -13.19 -2.28
C ASP A 202 16.06 -12.33 -1.62
N LYS A 203 16.13 -11.03 -1.92
CA LYS A 203 17.10 -10.13 -1.29
C LYS A 203 16.79 -9.94 0.19
N PHE A 204 15.51 -9.86 0.55
CA PHE A 204 15.09 -9.80 1.94
C PHE A 204 15.38 -11.11 2.69
N LEU A 205 15.16 -12.27 2.07
CA LEU A 205 15.51 -13.56 2.65
C LEU A 205 17.01 -13.68 2.90
N ALA A 206 17.83 -13.32 1.90
CA ALA A 206 19.28 -13.30 2.04
C ALA A 206 19.74 -12.36 3.17
N PHE A 207 19.09 -11.20 3.30
CA PHE A 207 19.33 -10.28 4.41
C PHE A 207 19.01 -10.93 5.77
N LEU A 208 17.87 -11.63 5.91
CA LEU A 208 17.50 -12.29 7.16
C LEU A 208 18.51 -13.39 7.53
N GLN A 209 18.91 -14.21 6.56
CA GLN A 209 19.91 -15.26 6.76
C GLN A 209 21.25 -14.68 7.21
N ASP A 210 21.68 -13.56 6.60
CA ASP A 210 22.88 -12.85 7.00
C ASP A 210 22.78 -12.29 8.44
N GLN A 211 21.63 -11.73 8.83
CA GLN A 211 21.45 -11.22 10.19
C GLN A 211 21.38 -12.32 11.25
N LEU A 212 20.81 -13.48 10.92
CA LEU A 212 20.70 -14.63 11.82
C LEU A 212 21.97 -15.49 11.90
N ALA A 213 23.09 -15.02 11.35
CA ALA A 213 24.38 -15.68 11.52
C ALA A 213 24.83 -15.63 12.98
N GLU A 214 25.36 -16.76 13.48
CA GLU A 214 25.77 -16.97 14.88
C GLU A 214 26.59 -15.80 15.44
N GLY A 215 27.66 -15.38 14.75
CA GLY A 215 28.52 -14.30 15.21
C GLY A 215 27.81 -12.94 15.44
N LYS A 216 26.69 -12.68 14.75
CA LYS A 216 25.90 -11.45 14.99
C LYS A 216 24.98 -11.58 16.20
N ILE A 217 24.49 -12.78 16.46
CA ILE A 217 23.70 -13.10 17.65
C ILE A 217 24.61 -13.07 18.88
N THR A 218 25.78 -13.71 18.82
CA THR A 218 26.79 -13.64 19.88
C THR A 218 27.19 -12.19 20.16
N GLY A 219 27.50 -11.41 19.12
CA GLY A 219 27.82 -9.99 19.26
C GLY A 219 26.66 -9.11 19.75
N PHE A 220 25.42 -9.61 19.72
CA PHE A 220 24.27 -8.97 20.35
C PHE A 220 24.17 -9.33 21.84
N ILE A 221 24.37 -10.60 22.19
CA ILE A 221 24.42 -11.05 23.59
C ILE A 221 25.54 -10.33 24.35
N GLU A 222 26.75 -10.28 23.77
CA GLU A 222 27.89 -9.57 24.35
C GLU A 222 27.57 -8.10 24.61
N ALA A 223 26.87 -7.44 23.67
CA ALA A 223 26.48 -6.05 23.81
C ALA A 223 25.36 -5.85 24.86
N LEU A 224 24.47 -6.82 25.05
CA LEU A 224 23.48 -6.77 26.13
C LEU A 224 24.10 -7.05 27.50
N ALA A 225 25.13 -7.90 27.58
CA ALA A 225 25.83 -8.25 28.81
C ALA A 225 26.53 -7.07 29.48
N GLU A 226 26.79 -5.98 28.74
CA GLU A 226 27.27 -4.71 29.30
C GLU A 226 26.25 -4.01 30.22
N TYR A 227 25.00 -4.48 30.26
CA TYR A 227 23.92 -3.89 31.06
C TYR A 227 23.33 -4.92 32.03
N GLU A 228 23.41 -4.62 33.33
CA GLU A 228 22.92 -5.49 34.41
C GLU A 228 21.45 -5.89 34.25
N GLU A 229 20.60 -5.03 33.67
CA GLU A 229 19.16 -5.31 33.52
C GLU A 229 18.86 -6.46 32.55
N PHE A 230 19.81 -6.85 31.70
CA PHE A 230 19.63 -7.95 30.73
C PHE A 230 20.21 -9.29 31.18
N VAL A 231 21.06 -9.30 32.21
CA VAL A 231 21.76 -10.51 32.68
C VAL A 231 20.81 -11.68 32.96
N PRO A 232 19.67 -11.52 33.67
CA PRO A 232 18.78 -12.64 33.95
C PRO A 232 18.17 -13.28 32.70
N TYR A 233 18.00 -12.51 31.63
CA TYR A 233 17.47 -13.02 30.36
C TYR A 233 18.55 -13.73 29.55
N ILE A 234 19.78 -13.23 29.60
CA ILE A 234 20.94 -13.85 28.93
C ILE A 234 21.23 -15.21 29.56
N GLU A 235 21.29 -15.29 30.88
CA GLU A 235 21.52 -16.57 31.60
C GLU A 235 20.47 -17.60 31.19
N LYS A 236 19.19 -17.20 31.19
CA LYS A 236 18.10 -18.07 30.74
C LYS A 236 18.27 -18.56 29.30
N TRP A 237 18.68 -17.71 28.36
CA TRP A 237 18.88 -18.12 26.96
C TRP A 237 20.06 -19.06 26.79
N LEU A 238 21.12 -18.89 27.59
CA LEU A 238 22.28 -19.78 27.56
C LEU A 238 21.96 -21.15 28.17
N GLU A 239 21.17 -21.18 29.26
CA GLU A 239 20.69 -22.41 29.87
C GLU A 239 19.76 -23.20 28.92
N GLU A 240 18.89 -22.52 28.18
CA GLU A 240 17.99 -23.15 27.19
C GLU A 240 18.72 -23.74 25.97
N ASP A 241 19.91 -23.26 25.62
CA ASP A 241 20.74 -23.76 24.50
C ASP A 241 21.57 -25.01 24.89
N GLU A 242 21.75 -25.27 26.19
CA GLU A 242 22.51 -26.42 26.72
C GLU A 242 21.66 -27.70 26.92
N GLU A 243 20.33 -27.61 26.80
CA GLU A 243 19.37 -28.74 26.82
C GLU A 243 19.02 -29.29 25.43
#